data_AF-A0A8X6J104-F1
#
_entry.id   AF-A0A8X6J104-F1
#
_cell.length_a   1.000
_cell.length_b   1.000
_cell.length_c   1.000
_cell.angle_alpha   90.00
_cell.angle_beta   90.00
_cell.angle_gamma   90.00
#
_symmetry.space_group_name_H-M   'P 1'
#
loop_
_entity.id
_entity.type
_entity.pdbx_description
1 polymer ?
#
loop_
_entity_poly.entity_id
_entity_poly.type
_entity_poly.pdbx_seq_one_letter_code
_entity_poly.pdbx_strand_id
1 'polypeptide(L)' 'MSSRRETTESERLLVVKWSKEGKSLREIASLIGVTHGCVQKILQKYKKLDLWPGSGWILEEDIKKY' A
#
# COMPACT_ATOMS: atom_id res chain seq x y z
N MET A 1 9.95 22.31 11.34
CA MET A 1 10.20 20.91 10.88
C MET A 1 8.91 20.40 10.27
N SER A 2 8.91 20.01 8.99
CA SER A 2 7.69 19.50 8.34
C SER A 2 7.30 18.16 8.97
N SER A 3 6.12 18.09 9.60
CA SER A 3 5.55 16.85 10.11
C SER A 3 5.38 15.90 8.93
N ARG A 4 6.02 14.72 8.99
CA ARG A 4 5.84 13.67 7.98
C ARG A 4 4.34 13.32 7.96
N ARG A 5 3.69 13.49 6.80
CA ARG A 5 2.32 12.99 6.61
C ARG A 5 2.33 11.50 6.90
N GLU A 6 1.58 11.08 7.91
CA GLU A 6 1.36 9.68 8.18
C GLU A 6 0.44 9.11 7.11
N THR A 7 0.89 8.07 6.42
CA THR A 7 0.04 7.34 5.49
C THR A 7 -1.02 6.61 6.29
N THR A 8 -2.29 6.94 6.03
CA THR A 8 -3.43 6.34 6.71
C THR A 8 -3.57 4.86 6.30
N GLU A 9 -4.29 4.09 7.11
CA GLU A 9 -4.53 2.67 6.86
C GLU A 9 -5.26 2.45 5.52
N SER A 10 -6.25 3.30 5.23
CA SER A 10 -7.01 3.32 3.97
C SER A 10 -6.12 3.54 2.74
N GLU A 11 -5.12 4.42 2.83
CA GLU A 11 -4.19 4.65 1.72
C GLU A 11 -3.31 3.42 1.45
N ARG A 12 -2.89 2.70 2.50
CA ARG A 12 -2.09 1.47 2.36
C ARG A 12 -2.90 0.34 1.71
N LEU A 13 -4.18 0.22 2.08
CA LEU A 13 -5.12 -0.71 1.45
C LEU A 13 -5.28 -0.45 -0.04
N LEU A 14 -5.47 0.81 -0.42
CA LEU A 14 -5.61 1.22 -1.82
C LEU A 14 -4.34 0.92 -2.62
N VAL A 15 -3.16 1.15 -2.06
CA VAL A 15 -1.87 0.79 -2.67
C VAL A 15 -1.81 -0.70 -3.01
N VAL A 16 -2.16 -1.57 -2.05
CA VAL A 16 -2.13 -3.02 -2.25
C VAL A 16 -3.18 -3.48 -3.26
N LYS A 17 -4.42 -2.97 -3.15
CA LYS A 17 -5.52 -3.28 -4.09
C LYS A 17 -5.16 -2.92 -5.53
N TRP A 18 -4.72 -1.69 -5.76
CA TRP A 18 -4.36 -1.23 -7.10
C TRP A 18 -3.09 -1.88 -7.65
N SER A 19 -2.14 -2.25 -6.79
CA SER A 19 -0.99 -3.04 -7.21
C SER A 19 -1.40 -4.45 -7.68
N LYS A 20 -2.45 -5.05 -7.09
CA LYS A 20 -3.00 -6.34 -7.53
C LYS A 20 -3.78 -6.21 -8.85
N GLU A 21 -4.46 -5.09 -9.06
CA GLU A 21 -5.10 -4.75 -10.34
C GLU A 21 -4.09 -4.49 -11.48
N GLY A 22 -2.79 -4.51 -11.19
CA GLY A 22 -1.72 -4.32 -12.18
C GLY A 22 -1.42 -2.86 -12.50
N LYS A 23 -1.94 -1.90 -11.72
CA LYS A 23 -1.60 -0.48 -11.90
C LYS A 23 -0.14 -0.22 -11.57
N SER A 24 0.47 0.72 -12.29
CA SER A 24 1.84 1.11 -12.00
C SER A 24 1.92 1.88 -10.68
N LEU A 25 3.09 1.80 -10.05
CA LEU A 25 3.38 2.52 -8.81
C LEU A 25 3.21 4.04 -8.95
N ARG A 26 3.43 4.58 -10.15
CA ARG A 26 3.27 6.01 -10.45
C ARG A 26 1.79 6.40 -10.51
N GLU A 27 0.95 5.58 -11.14
CA GLU A 27 -0.50 5.82 -11.17
C GLU A 27 -1.11 5.74 -9.78
N ILE A 28 -0.72 4.73 -8.99
CA ILE A 28 -1.13 4.58 -7.59
C ILE A 28 -0.73 5.81 -6.78
N ALA A 29 0.51 6.29 -6.96
CA ALA A 29 1.01 7.48 -6.28
C ALA A 29 0.18 8.73 -6.64
N SER A 30 -0.13 8.91 -7.93
CA SER A 30 -0.98 10.01 -8.41
C SER A 30 -2.41 9.96 -7.88
N LEU A 31 -3.00 8.76 -7.76
CA LEU A 31 -4.36 8.59 -7.24
C LEU A 31 -4.48 8.94 -5.75
N ILE A 32 -3.45 8.65 -4.96
CA ILE A 32 -3.44 8.90 -3.51
C ILE A 32 -2.88 10.29 -3.17
N GLY A 33 -2.13 10.89 -4.10
CA GLY A 33 -1.41 12.14 -3.84
C GLY A 33 -0.16 11.93 -2.98
N VAL A 34 0.50 10.77 -3.13
CA VAL A 34 1.79 10.47 -2.48
C VAL A 34 2.89 10.34 -3.52
N THR A 35 4.13 10.24 -3.07
CA THR A 35 5.25 9.96 -3.98
C THR A 35 5.33 8.47 -4.30
N HIS A 36 5.80 8.15 -5.52
CA HIS A 36 6.11 6.78 -5.93
C HIS A 36 6.98 6.03 -4.90
N GLY A 37 7.96 6.71 -4.30
CA GLY A 37 8.82 6.13 -3.27
C GLY A 37 8.07 5.73 -1.98
N CYS A 38 6.99 6.45 -1.64
CA CYS A 38 6.11 6.07 -0.53
C CYS A 38 5.39 4.75 -0.85
N VAL A 39 4.78 4.66 -2.04
CA VAL A 39 4.11 3.44 -2.52
C VAL A 39 5.06 2.24 -2.53
N GLN A 40 6.28 2.42 -3.04
CA GLN A 40 7.30 1.37 -3.07
C GLN A 40 7.66 0.87 -1.66
N LYS A 41 7.86 1.78 -0.70
CA LYS A 41 8.14 1.42 0.70
C LYS A 41 7.01 0.64 1.33
N ILE A 42 5.76 1.03 1.05
CA ILE A 42 4.57 0.31 1.51
C ILE A 42 4.62 -1.12 0.98
N LEU A 43 4.70 -1.31 -0.34
CA LEU A 43 4.71 -2.66 -0.94
C LEU A 43 5.89 -3.51 -0.45
N GLN A 44 7.09 -2.94 -0.27
CA GLN A 44 8.23 -3.66 0.30
C GLN A 44 7.97 -4.13 1.74
N LYS A 45 7.30 -3.30 2.56
CA LYS A 45 6.90 -3.69 3.92
C LYS A 45 5.90 -4.85 3.90
N TYR A 46 4.89 -4.79 3.04
CA TYR A 46 3.92 -5.88 2.88
C TYR A 46 4.58 -7.18 2.38
N LYS A 47 5.50 -7.11 1.42
CA LYS A 47 6.29 -8.29 0.97
C LYS A 47 7.14 -8.88 2.08
N LYS A 48 7.80 -8.05 2.90
CA LYS A 48 8.63 -8.52 4.02
C LYS A 48 7.81 -9.19 5.12
N LEU A 49 6.57 -8.74 5.32
CA LEU A 49 5.64 -9.30 6.30
C LEU A 49 4.88 -10.53 5.78
N ASP A 50 5.13 -10.96 4.54
CA ASP A 50 4.39 -12.01 3.84
C ASP A 50 2.86 -11.76 3.79
N LEU A 51 2.47 -10.49 3.94
CA LEU A 51 1.09 -10.01 3.81
C LEU A 51 0.76 -9.63 2.36
N TRP A 52 1.52 -10.19 1.41
CA TRP A 52 1.34 -9.91 0.00
C TRP A 52 0.23 -10.80 -0.56
N PRO A 53 -0.76 -10.24 -1.30
CA PRO A 53 -1.85 -11.02 -1.88
C PRO A 53 -1.37 -11.80 -3.12
N GLY A 54 -0.42 -12.71 -2.93
CA GLY A 54 0.06 -13.64 -3.96
C GLY A 54 -0.59 -15.02 -3.87
N SER A 55 -1.19 -15.39 -2.74
CA SER A 55 -1.51 -16.78 -2.41
C SER A 55 -2.94 -17.04 -1.89
N GLY A 56 -3.74 -16.02 -1.61
CA GLY A 56 -5.08 -16.21 -1.08
C GLY A 56 -5.72 -14.86 -0.78
N TRP A 57 -7.05 -14.84 -0.75
CA TRP A 57 -7.87 -13.67 -0.51
C TRP A 57 -7.41 -12.93 0.76
N ILE A 58 -6.93 -11.69 0.62
CA ILE A 58 -6.77 -10.80 1.77
C ILE A 58 -8.16 -10.29 2.11
N LEU A 59 -8.68 -10.69 3.26
CA LEU A 59 -9.85 -10.08 3.87
C LEU A 59 -9.43 -8.72 4.44
N GLU A 60 -10.30 -7.71 4.39
CA GLU A 60 -10.04 -6.37 4.98
C GLU A 60 -9.61 -6.46 6.46
N GLU A 61 -9.95 -7.57 7.12
CA GLU A 61 -9.62 -7.91 8.50
C GLU A 61 -8.11 -8.12 8.76
N ASP A 62 -7.32 -8.56 7.78
CA ASP A 62 -5.88 -8.81 7.96
C ASP A 62 -5.06 -7.51 8.04
N ILE A 63 -5.57 -6.42 7.46
CA ILE A 63 -4.90 -5.11 7.52
C ILE A 63 -5.22 -4.39 8.83
N LYS A 64 -6.42 -4.60 9.41
CA LYS A 64 -6.87 -3.98 10.67
C LYS A 64 -6.02 -4.30 11.89
N LYS A 65 -5.08 -5.24 11.77
CA LYS A 65 -4.21 -5.71 12.84
C LYS A 65 -2.88 -4.95 12.93
N TYR A 66 -2.58 -4.02 12.02
CA TYR A 66 -1.30 -3.29 11.92
C TYR A 66 -1.44 -1.78 11.70
#